data_AF-A0A4R9PYV3-F1
#
_entry.id   AF-A0A4R9PYV3-F1
#
_cell.length_a   1.000
_cell.length_b   1.000
_cell.length_c   1.000
_cell.angle_alpha   90.00
_cell.angle_beta   90.00
_cell.angle_gamma   90.00
#
_symmetry.space_group_name_H-M   'P 1'
#
loop_
_entity.id
_entity.type
_entity.pdbx_description
1 polymer ?
#
loop_
_entity_poly.entity_id
_entity_poly.type
_entity_poly.pdbx_seq_one_letter_code
_entity_poly.pdbx_strand_id
1 'polypeptide(L)'
;GARLLARTSRKVVATEAGQVYLDQIRPLLAELGAAADTAAGNEELRGQLRVDLSVTFAMRALIPRLPSLLAEHPNLSIELMMDDRRRSLVEEGADVAIRLGLLHNSSLIARKVGQTPRLLVAAPQYIAQHGQPSSPADLANHQMI
;
A
#
# COMPACT_ATOMS: atom_id res chain seq x y z
N GLY A 1 -25.03 5.22 -25.84
CA GLY A 1 -24.47 4.53 -24.66
C GLY A 1 -23.11 3.97 -25.01
N ALA A 2 -22.13 4.06 -24.10
CA ALA A 2 -20.81 3.46 -24.30
C ALA A 2 -20.87 1.95 -24.03
N ARG A 3 -20.16 1.15 -24.83
CA ARG A 3 -20.04 -0.29 -24.59
C ARG A 3 -19.06 -0.50 -23.45
N LEU A 4 -19.52 -0.92 -22.27
CA LEU A 4 -18.64 -1.12 -21.12
C LEU A 4 -17.95 -2.49 -21.14
N LEU A 5 -18.65 -3.52 -21.61
CA LEU A 5 -18.17 -4.90 -21.62
C LEU A 5 -18.06 -5.43 -23.06
N ALA A 6 -16.96 -6.11 -23.35
CA ALA A 6 -16.77 -6.91 -24.55
C ALA A 6 -16.90 -8.40 -24.19
N ARG A 7 -17.81 -9.10 -24.88
CA ARG A 7 -18.05 -10.53 -24.69
C ARG A 7 -17.47 -11.28 -25.88
N THR A 8 -16.65 -12.29 -25.59
CA THR A 8 -16.25 -13.34 -26.53
C THR A 8 -16.93 -14.65 -26.12
N SER A 9 -16.83 -15.70 -26.93
CA SER A 9 -17.39 -17.02 -26.59
C SER A 9 -16.80 -17.65 -25.33
N ARG A 10 -15.68 -17.13 -24.82
CA ARG A 10 -14.95 -17.70 -23.67
C ARG A 10 -14.82 -16.77 -22.46
N LYS A 11 -14.96 -15.46 -22.63
CA LYS A 11 -14.81 -14.47 -21.54
C LYS A 11 -15.53 -13.17 -21.79
N VAL A 12 -15.87 -12.48 -20.70
CA VAL A 12 -16.31 -11.07 -20.67
C VAL A 12 -15.15 -10.25 -20.12
N VAL A 13 -14.79 -9.17 -20.82
CA VAL A 13 -13.73 -8.23 -20.39
C VAL A 13 -14.26 -6.81 -20.42
N ALA A 14 -13.76 -5.96 -19.53
CA ALA A 14 -14.01 -4.53 -19.61
C ALA A 14 -13.36 -3.97 -20.87
N THR A 15 -14.09 -3.08 -21.55
CA THR A 15 -13.51 -2.19 -22.57
C THR A 15 -12.78 -1.05 -21.86
N GLU A 16 -12.03 -0.23 -22.60
CA GLU A 16 -11.42 0.99 -22.07
C GLU A 16 -12.46 1.92 -21.40
N ALA A 17 -13.58 2.17 -22.07
CA ALA A 17 -14.70 2.94 -21.49
C ALA A 17 -15.30 2.25 -20.25
N GLY A 18 -15.31 0.91 -20.24
CA GLY A 18 -15.70 0.10 -19.09
C GLY A 18 -14.77 0.25 -17.90
N GLN A 19 -13.46 0.32 -18.15
CA GLN A 19 -12.46 0.50 -17.11
C GLN A 19 -12.56 1.90 -16.48
N VAL A 20 -12.62 2.94 -17.31
CA VAL A 20 -12.82 4.33 -16.83
C VAL A 20 -14.10 4.46 -16.00
N TYR A 21 -15.21 3.87 -16.47
CA TYR A 21 -16.46 3.89 -15.72
C TYR A 21 -16.35 3.12 -14.39
N LEU A 22 -15.72 1.95 -14.41
CA LEU A 22 -15.51 1.11 -13.23
C LEU A 22 -14.67 1.85 -12.17
N ASP A 23 -13.59 2.51 -12.58
CA ASP A 23 -12.70 3.24 -11.68
C ASP A 23 -13.41 4.43 -11.01
N GLN A 24 -14.35 5.07 -11.71
CA GLN A 24 -15.15 6.18 -11.14
C GLN A 24 -16.30 5.71 -10.24
N ILE A 25 -16.99 4.63 -10.60
CA ILE A 25 -18.21 4.19 -9.90
C ILE A 25 -17.89 3.34 -8.66
N ARG A 26 -16.78 2.60 -8.68
CA ARG A 26 -16.36 1.73 -7.57
C ARG A 26 -16.26 2.46 -6.23
N PRO A 27 -15.58 3.62 -6.10
CA PRO A 27 -15.53 4.33 -4.82
C PRO A 27 -16.92 4.82 -4.37
N LEU A 28 -17.76 5.29 -5.30
CA LEU A 28 -19.13 5.75 -4.98
C LEU A 28 -20.02 4.62 -4.44
N LEU A 29 -19.91 3.42 -5.01
CA LEU A 29 -20.62 2.24 -4.51
C LEU A 29 -20.12 1.81 -3.13
N ALA A 30 -18.82 1.94 -2.87
CA ALA A 30 -18.25 1.66 -1.55
C ALA A 30 -18.78 2.64 -0.50
N GLU A 31 -18.83 3.94 -0.80
CA GLU A 31 -19.40 4.96 0.09
C GLU A 31 -20.88 4.73 0.37
N LEU A 32 -21.67 4.36 -0.65
CA LEU A 32 -23.08 4.02 -0.48
C LEU A 32 -23.27 2.82 0.44
N GLY A 33 -22.44 1.78 0.28
CA GLY A 33 -22.42 0.62 1.17
C GLY A 33 -22.07 0.98 2.61
N ALA A 34 -21.04 1.79 2.80
CA ALA A 34 -20.61 2.24 4.13
C ALA A 34 -21.68 3.08 4.85
N ALA A 35 -22.40 3.93 4.11
CA ALA A 35 -23.52 4.71 4.65
C ALA A 35 -24.67 3.78 5.10
N ALA A 36 -25.00 2.75 4.32
CA ALA A 36 -26.00 1.75 4.68
C ALA A 36 -25.59 0.93 5.92
N ASP A 37 -24.32 0.53 6.02
CA ASP A 37 -23.79 -0.19 7.18
C ASP A 37 -23.81 0.65 8.45
N THR A 38 -23.42 1.93 8.35
CA THR A 38 -23.51 2.89 9.44
C THR A 38 -24.94 3.04 9.93
N ALA A 39 -25.91 3.16 8.99
CA ALA A 39 -27.33 3.27 9.33
C ALA A 39 -27.89 1.98 9.97
N ALA A 40 -27.35 0.82 9.60
CA ALA A 40 -27.72 -0.48 10.16
C ALA A 40 -27.01 -0.81 11.48
N GLY A 41 -26.01 -0.02 11.89
CA GLY A 41 -25.17 -0.31 13.06
C GLY A 41 -24.21 -1.48 12.86
N ASN A 42 -23.92 -1.85 11.60
CA ASN A 42 -22.98 -2.92 11.29
C ASN A 42 -21.55 -2.36 11.32
N GLU A 43 -20.75 -2.81 12.28
CA GLU A 43 -19.31 -2.47 12.39
C GLU A 43 -18.40 -3.52 11.71
N GLU A 44 -18.97 -4.47 10.97
CA GLU A 44 -18.21 -5.55 10.34
C GLU A 44 -17.39 -5.03 9.14
N LEU A 45 -16.06 -5.21 9.21
CA LEU A 45 -15.18 -4.90 8.08
C LEU A 45 -15.36 -5.94 6.97
N ARG A 46 -15.74 -5.48 5.78
CA ARG A 46 -16.01 -6.34 4.61
C ARG A 46 -15.60 -5.67 3.31
N GLY A 47 -15.47 -6.46 2.25
CA GLY A 47 -15.14 -5.99 0.90
C GLY A 47 -13.64 -6.10 0.58
N GLN A 48 -13.18 -5.40 -0.45
CA GLN A 48 -11.78 -5.39 -0.86
C GLN A 48 -11.13 -4.06 -0.49
N LEU A 49 -10.02 -4.13 0.25
CA LEU A 49 -9.15 -2.99 0.55
C LEU A 49 -7.86 -3.10 -0.26
N ARG A 50 -7.58 -2.10 -1.09
CA ARG A 50 -6.37 -1.99 -1.91
C ARG A 50 -5.36 -1.10 -1.21
N VAL A 51 -4.24 -1.70 -0.80
CA VAL A 51 -3.20 -1.02 -0.04
C VAL A 51 -1.94 -0.92 -0.90
N ASP A 52 -1.52 0.31 -1.16
CA ASP A 52 -0.23 0.62 -1.78
C ASP A 52 0.84 0.86 -0.71
N LEU A 53 1.99 0.20 -0.80
CA LEU A 53 3.03 0.28 0.23
C LEU A 53 4.41 -0.16 -0.27
N SER A 54 5.46 0.21 0.45
CA SER A 54 6.81 -0.31 0.15
C SER A 54 6.91 -1.81 0.43
N VAL A 55 7.70 -2.51 -0.37
CA VAL A 55 7.92 -3.97 -0.23
C VAL A 55 8.43 -4.29 1.18
N THR A 56 9.37 -3.48 1.67
CA THR A 56 9.96 -3.66 3.00
C THR A 56 8.92 -3.52 4.11
N PHE A 57 8.01 -2.54 4.02
CA PHE A 57 6.98 -2.36 5.04
C PHE A 57 5.93 -3.48 4.98
N ALA A 58 5.53 -3.89 3.77
CA ALA A 58 4.61 -5.02 3.59
C ALA A 58 5.13 -6.27 4.29
N MET A 59 6.37 -6.66 3.98
CA MET A 59 6.98 -7.89 4.49
C MET A 59 7.26 -7.85 5.99
N ARG A 60 7.76 -6.72 6.52
CA ARG A 60 8.22 -6.65 7.92
C ARG A 60 7.12 -6.25 8.90
N ALA A 61 6.10 -5.52 8.45
CA ALA A 61 5.10 -4.94 9.35
C ALA A 61 3.68 -5.43 9.05
N LEU A 62 3.23 -5.39 7.79
CA LEU A 62 1.82 -5.64 7.47
C LEU A 62 1.49 -7.14 7.40
N ILE A 63 2.17 -7.87 6.51
CA ILE A 63 1.91 -9.29 6.22
C ILE A 63 1.87 -10.17 7.49
N PRO A 64 2.80 -10.02 8.46
CA PRO A 64 2.75 -10.79 9.70
C PRO A 64 1.48 -10.58 10.56
N ARG A 65 0.75 -9.48 10.35
CA ARG A 65 -0.48 -9.12 11.10
C ARG A 65 -1.76 -9.46 10.33
N LEU A 66 -1.67 -9.77 9.03
CA LEU A 66 -2.84 -10.08 8.22
C LEU A 66 -3.60 -11.33 8.69
N PRO A 67 -2.95 -12.42 9.15
CA PRO A 67 -3.69 -13.62 9.56
C PRO A 67 -4.70 -13.38 10.67
N SER A 68 -4.33 -12.60 11.70
CA SER A 68 -5.27 -12.28 12.79
C SER A 68 -6.40 -11.37 12.32
N LEU A 69 -6.08 -10.34 11.53
CA LEU A 69 -7.07 -9.41 10.99
C LEU A 69 -8.10 -10.13 10.10
N LEU A 70 -7.65 -11.02 9.22
CA LEU A 70 -8.53 -11.76 8.31
C LEU A 70 -9.32 -12.87 9.01
N ALA A 71 -8.84 -13.37 10.16
CA ALA A 71 -9.60 -14.28 11.00
C ALA A 71 -10.74 -13.56 11.76
N GLU A 72 -10.50 -12.32 12.22
CA GLU A 72 -11.50 -11.47 12.86
C GLU A 72 -12.54 -10.94 11.85
N HIS A 73 -12.13 -10.74 10.60
CA HIS A 73 -12.96 -10.20 9.52
C HIS A 73 -12.93 -11.09 8.27
N PRO A 74 -13.65 -12.23 8.26
CA PRO A 74 -13.59 -13.19 7.15
C PRO A 74 -14.14 -12.67 5.82
N ASN A 75 -14.96 -11.62 5.87
CA ASN A 75 -15.53 -10.96 4.69
C ASN A 75 -14.64 -9.83 4.14
N LEU A 76 -13.50 -9.56 4.79
CA LEU A 76 -12.49 -8.60 4.33
C LEU A 76 -11.48 -9.32 3.42
N SER A 77 -11.17 -8.71 2.29
CA SER A 77 -10.08 -9.11 1.41
C SER A 77 -9.12 -7.95 1.24
N ILE A 78 -7.82 -8.24 1.19
CA ILE A 78 -6.77 -7.23 1.10
C ILE A 78 -5.94 -7.50 -0.16
N GLU A 79 -5.89 -6.51 -1.05
CA GLU A 79 -5.04 -6.50 -2.23
C GLU A 79 -3.82 -5.62 -1.94
N LEU A 80 -2.62 -6.21 -1.97
CA LEU A 80 -1.37 -5.50 -1.72
C LEU A 80 -0.69 -5.13 -3.03
N MET A 81 -0.54 -3.83 -3.26
CA MET A 81 0.26 -3.29 -4.35
C MET A 81 1.60 -2.86 -3.76
N MET A 82 2.66 -3.55 -4.13
CA MET A 82 3.97 -3.37 -3.52
C MET A 82 4.95 -2.81 -4.56
N ASP A 83 5.31 -1.54 -4.40
CA ASP A 83 6.33 -0.86 -5.21
C ASP A 83 7.08 0.13 -4.31
N ASP A 84 8.36 0.41 -4.58
CA ASP A 84 9.12 1.45 -3.89
C ASP A 84 9.05 2.82 -4.60
N ARG A 85 8.46 2.86 -5.80
CA ARG A 85 8.17 4.11 -6.52
C ARG A 85 7.03 4.87 -5.87
N ARG A 86 7.19 6.19 -5.74
CA ARG A 86 6.09 7.10 -5.35
C ARG A 86 5.23 7.37 -6.59
N ARG A 87 4.16 6.60 -6.79
CA ARG A 87 3.13 6.90 -7.80
C ARG A 87 1.87 7.46 -7.12
N SER A 88 1.01 8.09 -7.91
CA SER A 88 -0.24 8.66 -7.41
C SER A 88 -1.20 7.55 -7.01
N LEU A 89 -1.77 7.63 -5.80
CA LEU A 89 -2.82 6.72 -5.32
C LEU A 89 -4.00 6.60 -6.31
N VAL A 90 -4.35 7.71 -6.95
CA VAL A 90 -5.45 7.80 -7.91
C VAL A 90 -5.12 7.05 -9.21
N GLU A 91 -3.86 7.10 -9.65
CA GLU A 91 -3.43 6.40 -10.87
C GLU A 91 -3.30 4.89 -10.66
N GLU A 92 -2.99 4.45 -9.44
CA GLU A 92 -2.86 3.03 -9.10
C GLU A 92 -4.18 2.39 -8.64
N GLY A 93 -5.21 3.19 -8.36
CA GLY A 93 -6.51 2.69 -7.89
C GLY A 93 -6.44 2.06 -6.50
N ALA A 94 -5.57 2.57 -5.62
CA ALA A 94 -5.49 2.17 -4.21
C ALA A 94 -6.43 3.01 -3.33
N ASP A 95 -6.93 2.38 -2.28
CA ASP A 95 -7.76 3.04 -1.26
C ASP A 95 -6.89 3.75 -0.21
N VAL A 96 -5.72 3.16 0.12
CA VAL A 96 -4.76 3.68 1.11
C VAL A 96 -3.33 3.46 0.63
N ALA A 97 -2.45 4.44 0.89
CA ALA A 97 -0.99 4.27 0.76
C ALA A 97 -0.27 4.37 2.11
N ILE A 98 0.71 3.49 2.33
CA ILE A 98 1.65 3.55 3.46
C ILE A 98 3.05 3.81 2.91
N ARG A 99 3.51 5.07 3.01
CA ARG A 99 4.78 5.53 2.44
C ARG A 99 5.71 6.14 3.50
N LEU A 100 7.02 6.04 3.25
CA LEU A 100 8.04 6.71 4.04
C LEU A 100 8.24 8.16 3.56
N GLY A 101 8.24 9.09 4.51
CA GLY A 101 8.49 10.51 4.28
C GLY A 101 7.22 11.36 4.36
N LEU A 102 7.37 12.64 4.00
CA LEU A 102 6.28 13.60 4.03
C LEU A 102 5.41 13.47 2.77
N LEU A 103 4.11 13.69 2.93
CA LEU A 103 3.21 13.92 1.82
C LEU A 103 3.46 15.34 1.30
N HIS A 104 3.88 15.47 0.05
CA HIS A 104 4.14 16.77 -0.56
C HIS A 104 2.86 17.17 -1.31
N ASN A 105 2.33 18.38 -1.02
CA ASN A 105 1.20 19.05 -1.68
C ASN A 105 0.24 18.13 -2.43
N SER A 106 -0.72 17.57 -1.70
CA SER A 106 -1.77 16.71 -2.24
C SER A 106 -3.09 17.01 -1.53
N SER A 107 -4.22 16.77 -2.21
CA SER A 107 -5.56 16.77 -1.61
C SER A 107 -5.80 15.57 -0.68
N LEU A 108 -4.83 14.67 -0.55
CA LEU A 108 -4.90 13.48 0.29
C LEU A 108 -4.72 13.82 1.77
N ILE A 109 -5.44 13.10 2.63
CA ILE A 109 -5.28 13.16 4.09
C ILE A 109 -4.13 12.24 4.49
N ALA A 110 -3.14 12.78 5.21
CA ALA A 110 -2.02 12.01 5.74
C ALA A 110 -2.13 11.81 7.25
N ARG A 111 -1.89 10.57 7.71
CA ARG A 111 -1.76 10.23 9.13
C ARG A 111 -0.43 9.53 9.39
N LYS A 112 0.34 10.02 10.36
CA LYS A 112 1.57 9.34 10.81
C LYS A 112 1.19 8.03 11.52
N VAL A 113 1.60 6.89 10.96
CA VAL A 113 1.34 5.55 11.52
C VAL A 113 2.55 4.97 12.26
N GLY A 114 3.72 5.60 12.12
CA GLY A 114 4.94 5.13 12.75
C GLY A 114 6.16 5.99 12.39
N GLN A 115 7.30 5.60 12.94
CA GLN A 115 8.61 6.15 12.59
C GLN A 115 9.65 5.05 12.67
N THR A 116 10.67 5.12 11.83
CA THR A 116 11.78 4.18 11.84
C THR A 116 13.10 4.98 11.84
N PRO A 117 14.06 4.66 12.72
CA PRO A 117 15.36 5.32 12.70
C PRO A 117 16.18 4.83 11.50
N ARG A 118 16.98 5.72 10.92
CA ARG A 118 18.02 5.33 9.98
C ARG A 118 19.26 4.94 10.77
N LEU A 119 19.77 3.74 10.54
CA LEU A 119 20.93 3.19 11.25
C LEU A 119 22.05 2.89 10.24
N LEU A 120 23.29 3.15 10.64
CA LEU A 120 24.47 2.62 9.96
C LEU A 120 24.76 1.25 10.55
N VAL A 121 24.87 0.26 9.67
CA VAL A 121 25.15 -1.13 10.04
C VAL A 121 26.20 -1.69 9.11
N ALA A 122 27.00 -2.62 9.62
CA ALA A 122 27.99 -3.33 8.84
C ALA A 122 28.05 -4.79 9.31
N ALA A 123 28.43 -5.70 8.42
CA ALA A 123 28.68 -7.08 8.81
C ALA A 123 29.83 -7.13 9.83
N PRO A 124 29.78 -7.99 10.87
CA PRO A 124 30.86 -8.10 11.85
C PRO A 124 32.22 -8.37 11.20
N GLN A 125 32.25 -9.19 10.13
CA GLN A 125 33.45 -9.49 9.37
C GLN A 125 34.04 -8.27 8.66
N TYR A 126 33.21 -7.35 8.17
CA TYR A 126 33.67 -6.12 7.53
C TYR A 126 34.40 -5.23 8.53
N ILE A 127 33.82 -5.05 9.72
CA ILE A 127 34.42 -4.25 10.81
C ILE A 127 35.72 -4.89 11.31
N ALA A 128 35.79 -6.22 11.40
CA ALA A 128 37.02 -6.91 11.80
C ALA A 128 38.17 -6.69 10.80
N GLN A 129 37.87 -6.50 9.52
CA GLN A 129 38.87 -6.30 8.46
C GLN A 129 39.22 -4.83 8.22
N HIS A 130 38.26 -3.91 8.37
CA HIS A 130 38.39 -2.51 7.97
C HIS A 130 38.37 -1.53 9.15
N GLY A 131 38.18 -2.02 10.38
CA GLY A 131 38.03 -1.20 11.58
C GLY A 131 36.62 -0.62 11.73
N GLN A 132 36.33 -0.11 12.93
CA GLN A 132 35.07 0.59 13.22
C GLN A 132 35.28 2.09 13.05
N PRO A 133 34.41 2.79 12.27
CA PRO A 133 34.48 4.25 12.16
C PRO A 133 34.18 4.89 13.52
N SER A 134 35.01 5.83 13.95
CA SER A 134 34.86 6.58 15.20
C SER A 134 34.18 7.93 14.97
N SER A 135 34.18 8.42 13.73
CA SER A 135 33.51 9.63 13.29
C SER A 135 32.82 9.46 11.92
N PRO A 136 31.82 10.30 11.58
CA PRO A 136 31.21 10.27 10.26
C PRO A 136 32.20 10.53 9.10
N ALA A 137 33.29 11.27 9.34
CA ALA A 137 34.30 11.53 8.32
C ALA A 137 35.05 10.26 7.92
N ASP A 138 35.18 9.29 8.83
CA ASP A 138 35.86 8.03 8.57
C ASP A 138 35.14 7.19 7.52
N LEU A 139 33.81 7.40 7.34
CA LEU A 139 33.00 6.71 6.33
C LEU A 139 33.52 6.91 4.90
N ALA A 140 34.26 7.98 4.63
CA ALA A 140 34.90 8.20 3.33
C ALA A 140 35.92 7.11 2.98
N ASN A 141 36.46 6.42 3.99
CA ASN A 141 37.41 5.32 3.83
C ASN A 141 36.73 3.94 3.89
N HIS A 142 35.40 3.90 4.03
CA HIS A 142 34.62 2.67 4.07
C HIS A 142 33.82 2.48 2.78
N GLN A 143 33.54 1.22 2.45
CA GLN A 143 32.67 0.88 1.33
C GLN A 143 31.21 1.07 1.75
N MET A 144 30.47 1.89 1.00
CA MET A 144 29.06 2.21 1.24
C MET A 144 28.18 1.54 0.18
N ILE A 145 26.99 1.06 0.59
CA ILE A 145 26.00 0.39 -0.26
C ILE A 145 24.63 1.06 -0.07
#